data_AF-A0A7Y6UEL5-F1
#
_entry.id   AF-A0A7Y6UEL5-F1
#
_cell.length_a   1.000
_cell.length_b   1.000
_cell.length_c   1.000
_cell.angle_alpha   90.00
_cell.angle_beta   90.00
_cell.angle_gamma   90.00
#
_symmetry.space_group_name_H-M   'P 1'
#
loop_
_entity.id
_entity.type
_entity.pdbx_description
1 polymer ?
#
loop_
_entity_poly.entity_id
_entity_poly.type
_entity_poly.pdbx_seq_one_letter_code
_entity_poly.pdbx_strand_id
1 'polypeptide(L)'
;MSTLFWLSFFFSHSPNAHACEVRGTPLLEIKQGSEVDSTTTTRRIYNTGAWTFESDNATARGCFSRTELTSIRRALAQATWKVTSSQIACFAYDPNFTEYTLNGRLRYTHRLCSGKTADAATLDAIHFVEQELANDLPPPPPAPKPPVDSCRATGTPIFEIRKRSEAKEPTSTVAIYSTGAWTFQPIDASGRAGALTTGCFDKPTLRSIRSAVTDSPWTVTRNEIVCMAYSASFTEYYVNGKYEYTARMCGEQRLDATSAAAITKIDAALAKVLPKQTR
;
A
#
# COMPACT_ATOMS: atom_id res chain seq x y z
N MET A 1 1.61 52.22 31.96
CA MET A 1 0.80 50.98 32.08
C MET A 1 1.66 49.85 31.51
N SER A 2 2.33 49.10 32.37
CA SER A 2 3.23 47.99 31.97
C SER A 2 2.50 46.67 32.15
N THR A 3 2.19 45.99 31.05
CA THR A 3 1.59 44.66 31.01
C THR A 3 2.69 43.60 31.02
N LEU A 4 2.86 42.95 32.17
CA LEU A 4 3.69 41.75 32.33
C LEU A 4 2.97 40.56 31.69
N PHE A 5 3.49 40.06 30.57
CA PHE A 5 3.06 38.82 29.94
C PHE A 5 3.67 37.63 30.68
N TRP A 6 2.85 36.91 31.46
CA TRP A 6 3.19 35.63 32.05
C TRP A 6 3.06 34.52 30.97
N LEU A 7 4.18 34.05 30.44
CA LEU A 7 4.24 32.84 29.61
C LEU A 7 4.25 31.61 30.53
N SER A 8 3.08 31.03 30.78
CA SER A 8 2.95 29.72 31.39
C SER A 8 3.38 28.63 30.38
N PHE A 9 4.63 28.17 30.48
CA PHE A 9 5.09 26.97 29.80
C PHE A 9 4.42 25.74 30.46
N PHE A 10 3.31 25.28 29.89
CA PHE A 10 2.78 23.95 30.19
C PHE A 10 3.69 22.89 29.57
N PHE A 11 4.70 22.45 30.31
CA PHE A 11 5.36 21.18 30.04
C PHE A 11 4.38 20.06 30.40
N SER A 12 3.68 19.52 29.39
CA SER A 12 2.94 18.27 29.49
C SER A 12 3.90 17.14 29.85
N HIS A 13 4.14 16.95 31.16
CA HIS A 13 4.87 15.81 31.69
C HIS A 13 4.02 14.57 31.42
N SER A 14 4.33 13.80 30.37
CA SER A 14 3.76 12.47 30.15
C SER A 14 4.19 11.55 31.29
N PRO A 15 3.30 11.17 32.23
CA PRO A 15 3.70 10.49 33.46
C PRO A 15 3.95 8.98 33.28
N ASN A 16 4.36 8.53 32.08
CA ASN A 16 4.49 7.10 31.74
C ASN A 16 5.78 6.77 30.95
N ALA A 17 6.89 7.44 31.24
CA ALA A 17 8.15 7.22 30.53
C ALA A 17 8.77 5.81 30.70
N HIS A 18 8.33 5.01 31.68
CA HIS A 18 8.86 3.65 31.91
C HIS A 18 8.22 2.57 31.01
N ALA A 19 7.14 2.86 30.29
CA ALA A 19 6.38 1.86 29.53
C ALA A 19 6.81 1.74 28.05
N CYS A 20 8.05 2.08 27.69
CA CYS A 20 8.45 2.05 26.28
C CYS A 20 9.94 1.75 26.07
N GLU A 21 10.43 0.71 26.74
CA GLU A 21 11.76 0.19 26.50
C GLU A 21 11.70 -0.94 25.45
N VAL A 22 12.57 -0.90 24.44
CA VAL A 22 12.75 -2.00 23.48
C VAL A 22 13.47 -3.14 24.20
N ARG A 23 12.69 -4.08 24.78
CA ARG A 23 13.23 -5.15 25.61
C ARG A 23 12.48 -6.47 25.43
N GLY A 24 13.25 -7.56 25.40
CA GLY A 24 12.76 -8.93 25.32
C GLY A 24 12.40 -9.35 23.89
N THR A 25 11.82 -10.55 23.76
CA THR A 25 11.32 -11.07 22.48
C THR A 25 10.14 -10.21 22.01
N PRO A 26 10.10 -9.80 20.72
CA PRO A 26 8.94 -9.11 20.16
C PRO A 26 7.67 -9.92 20.40
N LEU A 27 6.60 -9.23 20.83
CA LEU A 27 5.25 -9.77 20.84
C LEU A 27 4.88 -10.20 19.41
N LEU A 28 5.10 -9.32 18.44
CA LEU A 28 4.92 -9.56 17.01
C LEU A 28 6.10 -8.96 16.23
N GLU A 29 6.63 -9.71 15.29
CA GLU A 29 7.55 -9.25 14.25
C GLU A 29 6.91 -9.46 12.88
N ILE A 30 6.89 -8.40 12.07
CA ILE A 30 6.40 -8.39 10.68
C ILE A 30 7.60 -8.08 9.80
N LYS A 31 8.07 -9.07 9.06
CA LYS A 31 9.22 -8.95 8.15
C LYS A 31 8.74 -9.02 6.71
N GLN A 32 8.92 -7.95 5.95
CA GLN A 32 8.67 -7.94 4.52
C GLN A 32 10.00 -8.06 3.80
N GLY A 33 10.07 -8.91 2.78
CA GLY A 33 11.28 -9.09 2.01
C GLY A 33 10.98 -9.60 0.61
N SER A 34 12.05 -9.74 -0.17
CA SER A 34 12.04 -10.34 -1.49
C SER A 34 13.09 -11.44 -1.56
N GLU A 35 12.86 -12.45 -2.39
CA GLU A 35 13.90 -13.44 -2.70
C GLU A 35 14.86 -12.99 -3.79
N VAL A 36 14.45 -11.98 -4.56
CA VAL A 36 15.23 -11.44 -5.69
C VAL A 36 15.90 -10.11 -5.36
N ASP A 37 15.58 -9.53 -4.20
CA ASP A 37 16.16 -8.29 -3.69
C ASP A 37 16.53 -8.47 -2.22
N SER A 38 17.66 -7.92 -1.80
CA SER A 38 18.08 -7.87 -0.39
C SER A 38 17.23 -6.92 0.45
N THR A 39 16.41 -6.06 -0.17
CA THR A 39 15.60 -5.10 0.57
C THR A 39 14.65 -5.79 1.55
N THR A 40 14.81 -5.43 2.82
CA THR A 40 13.99 -5.99 3.90
C THR A 40 13.46 -4.85 4.76
N THR A 41 12.17 -4.92 5.09
CA THR A 41 11.61 -4.08 6.15
C THR A 41 11.19 -4.97 7.32
N THR A 42 11.54 -4.57 8.54
CA THR A 42 11.18 -5.29 9.74
C THR A 42 10.49 -4.36 10.72
N ARG A 43 9.26 -4.72 11.11
CA ARG A 43 8.49 -4.04 12.15
C ARG A 43 8.40 -4.96 13.36
N ARG A 44 8.74 -4.49 14.55
CA ARG A 44 8.64 -5.25 15.80
C ARG A 44 7.80 -4.49 16.80
N ILE A 45 6.91 -5.20 17.48
CA ILE A 45 6.12 -4.70 18.60
C ILE A 45 6.54 -5.48 19.83
N TYR A 46 6.86 -4.81 20.93
CA TYR A 46 7.34 -5.41 22.17
C TYR A 46 6.24 -5.44 23.22
N ASN A 47 6.36 -6.35 24.19
CA ASN A 47 5.42 -6.44 25.32
C ASN A 47 5.42 -5.19 26.21
N THR A 48 6.42 -4.33 26.10
CA THR A 48 6.44 -3.05 26.80
C THR A 48 5.50 -2.03 26.16
N GLY A 49 5.15 -2.17 24.87
CA GLY A 49 4.48 -1.14 24.07
C GLY A 49 5.41 -0.40 23.12
N ALA A 50 6.73 -0.58 23.28
CA ALA A 50 7.69 -0.11 22.31
C ALA A 50 7.46 -0.79 20.96
N TRP A 51 7.68 -0.06 19.88
CA TRP A 51 7.78 -0.61 18.53
C TRP A 51 9.02 -0.08 17.83
N THR A 52 9.55 -0.88 16.90
CA THR A 52 10.67 -0.51 16.04
C THR A 52 10.32 -0.80 14.58
N PHE A 53 10.77 0.08 13.70
CA PHE A 53 10.76 -0.10 12.26
C PHE A 53 12.22 -0.02 11.78
N GLU A 54 12.65 -1.02 11.03
CA GLU A 54 13.97 -1.09 10.41
C GLU A 54 13.79 -1.36 8.92
N SER A 55 14.50 -0.59 8.10
CA SER A 55 14.70 -0.84 6.68
C SER A 55 16.16 -0.54 6.34
N ASP A 56 16.60 -0.88 5.13
CA ASP A 56 17.98 -0.66 4.68
C ASP A 56 18.48 0.79 4.87
N ASN A 57 17.57 1.77 4.83
CA ASN A 57 17.91 3.19 4.84
C ASN A 57 17.31 3.97 6.01
N ALA A 58 16.48 3.34 6.85
CA ALA A 58 15.76 4.07 7.89
C ALA A 58 15.48 3.19 9.11
N THR A 59 15.62 3.80 10.28
CA THR A 59 15.15 3.24 11.54
C THR A 59 14.20 4.22 12.21
N ALA A 60 13.06 3.74 12.66
CA ALA A 60 12.12 4.51 13.46
C ALA A 60 11.71 3.71 14.71
N ARG A 61 11.31 4.42 15.75
CA ARG A 61 10.81 3.82 16.99
C ARG A 61 9.72 4.70 17.57
N GLY A 62 8.82 4.08 18.32
CA GLY A 62 7.78 4.78 19.05
C GLY A 62 7.16 3.89 20.11
N CYS A 63 6.04 4.36 20.64
CA CYS A 63 5.42 3.79 21.82
C CYS A 63 3.91 3.80 21.64
N PHE A 64 3.31 2.61 21.64
CA PHE A 64 1.86 2.51 21.79
C PHE A 64 1.44 2.97 23.17
N SER A 65 0.28 3.61 23.25
CA SER A 65 -0.41 3.80 24.52
C SER A 65 -0.79 2.45 25.13
N ARG A 66 -1.06 2.44 26.45
CA ARG A 66 -1.52 1.21 27.15
C ARG A 66 -2.80 0.64 26.53
N THR A 67 -3.70 1.51 26.06
CA THR A 67 -4.97 1.12 25.45
C THR A 67 -4.73 0.44 24.10
N GLU A 68 -3.92 1.04 23.22
CA GLU A 68 -3.58 0.48 21.91
C GLU A 68 -2.86 -0.87 22.07
N LEU A 69 -1.85 -0.95 22.95
CA LEU A 69 -1.14 -2.20 23.21
C LEU A 69 -2.08 -3.30 23.73
N THR A 70 -3.05 -2.95 24.59
CA THR A 70 -4.04 -3.90 25.10
C THR A 70 -4.95 -4.40 23.97
N SER A 71 -5.37 -3.53 23.07
CA SER A 71 -6.16 -3.88 21.89
C SER A 71 -5.37 -4.77 20.93
N ILE A 72 -4.10 -4.44 20.65
CA ILE A 72 -3.17 -5.26 19.85
C ILE A 72 -3.03 -6.66 20.44
N ARG A 73 -2.78 -6.76 21.75
CA ARG A 73 -2.68 -8.05 22.45
C ARG A 73 -3.96 -8.87 22.33
N ARG A 74 -5.12 -8.23 22.50
CA ARG A 74 -6.42 -8.90 22.38
C ARG A 74 -6.62 -9.44 20.96
N ALA A 75 -6.35 -8.64 19.93
CA ALA A 75 -6.46 -9.06 18.54
C ALA A 75 -5.54 -10.26 18.23
N LEU A 76 -4.27 -10.18 18.65
CA LEU A 76 -3.30 -11.27 18.43
C LEU A 76 -3.65 -12.55 19.21
N ALA A 77 -4.29 -12.43 20.38
CA ALA A 77 -4.76 -13.57 21.17
C ALA A 77 -6.03 -14.22 20.59
N GLN A 78 -6.86 -13.45 19.87
CA GLN A 78 -8.05 -13.95 19.19
C GLN A 78 -7.73 -14.58 17.83
N ALA A 79 -6.60 -14.23 17.21
CA ALA A 79 -6.12 -14.85 15.99
C ALA A 79 -5.81 -16.34 16.21
N THR A 80 -6.41 -17.20 15.39
CA THR A 80 -6.21 -18.66 15.47
C THR A 80 -4.93 -19.12 14.77
N TRP A 81 -4.36 -18.29 13.90
CA TRP A 81 -3.18 -18.58 13.09
C TRP A 81 -3.29 -19.88 12.28
N LYS A 82 -4.51 -20.30 11.92
CA LYS A 82 -4.74 -21.48 11.09
C LYS A 82 -4.46 -21.08 9.65
N VAL A 83 -3.55 -21.83 9.02
CA VAL A 83 -3.25 -21.68 7.60
C VAL A 83 -3.97 -22.79 6.84
N THR A 84 -4.83 -22.41 5.90
CA THR A 84 -5.45 -23.34 4.96
C THR A 84 -4.66 -23.33 3.65
N SER A 85 -4.53 -24.51 3.05
CA SER A 85 -3.94 -24.66 1.72
C SER A 85 -5.06 -24.85 0.70
N SER A 86 -5.10 -23.99 -0.30
CA SER A 86 -5.91 -24.13 -1.50
C SER A 86 -5.10 -24.87 -2.55
N GLN A 87 -5.74 -25.80 -3.25
CA GLN A 87 -5.15 -26.49 -4.41
C GLN A 87 -5.12 -25.62 -5.67
N ILE A 88 -5.53 -24.35 -5.59
CA ILE A 88 -5.42 -23.44 -6.72
C ILE A 88 -3.94 -23.32 -7.09
N ALA A 89 -3.59 -23.96 -8.21
CA ALA A 89 -2.28 -23.83 -8.83
C ALA A 89 -2.15 -22.41 -9.34
N CYS A 90 -1.54 -21.53 -8.53
CA CYS A 90 -1.12 -20.24 -9.03
C CYS A 90 0.29 -20.37 -9.61
N PHE A 91 0.39 -20.26 -10.94
CA PHE A 91 1.67 -20.33 -11.67
C PHE A 91 2.47 -19.02 -11.60
N ALA A 92 1.92 -17.99 -10.95
CA ALA A 92 2.62 -16.74 -10.69
C ALA A 92 3.35 -16.85 -9.34
N TYR A 93 4.66 -17.03 -9.40
CA TYR A 93 5.52 -16.91 -8.23
C TYR A 93 5.74 -15.44 -7.89
N ASP A 94 5.35 -15.02 -6.69
CA ASP A 94 5.73 -13.72 -6.13
C ASP A 94 6.99 -13.91 -5.27
N PRO A 95 8.14 -13.33 -5.67
CA PRO A 95 9.34 -13.41 -4.85
C PRO A 95 9.20 -12.59 -3.56
N ASN A 96 8.20 -11.71 -3.46
CA ASN A 96 7.97 -10.91 -2.27
C ASN A 96 7.14 -11.70 -1.26
N PHE A 97 7.45 -11.49 0.01
CA PHE A 97 6.76 -12.16 1.11
C PHE A 97 6.67 -11.26 2.33
N THR A 98 5.71 -11.57 3.19
CA THR A 98 5.61 -11.01 4.54
C THR A 98 5.51 -12.13 5.55
N GLU A 99 6.48 -12.23 6.44
CA GLU A 99 6.51 -13.17 7.56
C GLU A 99 5.95 -12.51 8.82
N TYR A 100 5.10 -13.26 9.51
CA TYR A 100 4.51 -12.88 10.79
C TYR A 100 5.00 -13.84 11.87
N THR A 101 5.86 -13.33 12.75
CA THR A 101 6.48 -14.09 13.84
C THR A 101 5.89 -13.61 15.17
N LEU A 102 5.19 -14.49 15.88
CA LEU A 102 4.55 -14.18 17.16
C LEU A 102 5.34 -14.80 18.31
N ASN A 103 5.82 -13.98 19.24
CA ASN A 103 6.67 -14.40 20.36
C ASN A 103 7.86 -15.26 19.90
N GLY A 104 8.54 -14.84 18.82
CA GLY A 104 9.71 -15.54 18.27
C GLY A 104 9.42 -16.82 17.47
N ARG A 105 8.14 -17.14 17.19
CA ARG A 105 7.77 -18.29 16.35
C ARG A 105 7.07 -17.83 15.08
N LEU A 106 7.56 -18.25 13.91
CA LEU A 106 6.89 -17.99 12.62
C LEU A 106 5.50 -18.62 12.64
N ARG A 107 4.46 -17.81 12.41
CA ARG A 107 3.06 -18.25 12.40
C ARG A 107 2.47 -18.26 11.01
N TYR A 108 2.83 -17.29 10.19
CA TYR A 108 2.27 -17.14 8.86
C TYR A 108 3.26 -16.47 7.92
N THR A 109 3.32 -16.96 6.69
CA THR A 109 4.05 -16.31 5.59
C THR A 109 3.01 -15.95 4.54
N HIS A 110 2.72 -14.67 4.43
CA HIS A 110 1.89 -14.15 3.36
C HIS A 110 2.74 -13.98 2.11
N ARG A 111 2.30 -14.62 1.03
CA ARG A 111 2.85 -14.50 -0.31
C ARG A 111 1.69 -14.45 -1.27
N LEU A 112 1.76 -13.56 -2.26
CA LEU A 112 0.82 -13.62 -3.36
C LEU A 112 0.95 -15.02 -4.00
N CYS A 113 -0.18 -15.68 -4.22
CA CYS A 113 -0.21 -16.95 -4.94
C CYS A 113 0.50 -18.16 -4.30
N SER A 114 0.78 -18.16 -2.99
CA SER A 114 1.38 -19.33 -2.32
C SER A 114 0.46 -20.56 -2.15
N GLY A 115 -0.81 -20.44 -2.54
CA GLY A 115 -1.84 -21.42 -2.20
C GLY A 115 -2.13 -21.50 -0.70
N LYS A 116 -1.41 -20.76 0.16
CA LYS A 116 -1.64 -20.71 1.60
C LYS A 116 -2.34 -19.42 1.96
N THR A 117 -3.42 -19.51 2.71
CA THR A 117 -4.08 -18.35 3.29
C THR A 117 -4.27 -18.57 4.79
N ALA A 118 -4.07 -17.52 5.57
CA ALA A 118 -4.51 -17.53 6.95
C ALA A 118 -6.05 -17.47 7.01
N ASP A 119 -6.62 -17.98 8.10
CA ASP A 119 -8.04 -17.81 8.40
C ASP A 119 -8.43 -16.33 8.58
N ALA A 120 -9.73 -16.04 8.54
CA ALA A 120 -10.27 -14.69 8.63
C ALA A 120 -9.88 -13.98 9.94
N ALA A 121 -9.96 -14.67 11.09
CA ALA A 121 -9.61 -14.08 12.38
C ALA A 121 -8.13 -13.64 12.46
N THR A 122 -7.24 -14.39 11.82
CA THR A 122 -5.82 -14.05 11.70
C THR A 122 -5.59 -12.86 10.78
N LEU A 123 -6.27 -12.82 9.64
CA LEU A 123 -6.18 -11.70 8.70
C LEU A 123 -6.73 -10.40 9.32
N ASP A 124 -7.85 -10.48 10.06
CA ASP A 124 -8.43 -9.34 10.78
C ASP A 124 -7.47 -8.80 11.84
N ALA A 125 -6.83 -9.69 12.62
CA ALA A 125 -5.83 -9.30 13.61
C ALA A 125 -4.58 -8.66 12.97
N ILE A 126 -4.09 -9.22 11.85
CA ILE A 126 -2.99 -8.63 11.09
C ILE A 126 -3.37 -7.23 10.61
N HIS A 127 -4.53 -7.07 9.97
CA HIS A 127 -4.97 -5.79 9.44
C HIS A 127 -5.11 -4.73 10.54
N PHE A 128 -5.71 -5.11 11.68
CA PHE A 128 -5.81 -4.25 12.85
C PHE A 128 -4.43 -3.78 13.32
N VAL A 129 -3.46 -4.69 13.50
CA VAL A 129 -2.12 -4.32 13.98
C VAL A 129 -1.36 -3.46 12.99
N GLU A 130 -1.47 -3.73 11.68
CA GLU A 130 -0.85 -2.90 10.66
C GLU A 130 -1.46 -1.48 10.62
N GLN A 131 -2.76 -1.36 10.88
CA GLN A 131 -3.43 -0.07 10.98
C GLN A 131 -2.94 0.72 12.20
N GLU A 132 -2.83 0.09 13.37
CA GLU A 132 -2.30 0.74 14.58
C GLU A 132 -0.85 1.21 14.36
N LEU A 133 0.00 0.39 13.75
CA LEU A 133 1.37 0.78 13.37
C LEU A 133 1.37 1.98 12.41
N ALA A 134 0.44 2.02 11.44
CA ALA A 134 0.36 3.12 10.48
C ALA A 134 -0.11 4.43 11.11
N ASN A 135 -0.94 4.38 12.15
CA ASN A 135 -1.41 5.56 12.89
C ASN A 135 -0.31 6.20 13.74
N ASP A 136 0.59 5.39 14.28
CA ASP A 136 1.69 5.81 15.16
C ASP A 136 2.90 6.37 14.41
N LEU A 137 3.06 5.99 13.14
CA LEU A 137 4.08 6.59 12.29
C LEU A 137 3.69 8.04 12.03
N PRO A 138 4.60 9.01 12.24
CA PRO A 138 4.31 10.39 11.90
C PRO A 138 3.90 10.44 10.43
N PRO A 139 2.82 11.16 10.08
CA PRO A 139 2.45 11.30 8.69
C PRO A 139 3.69 11.80 7.93
N PRO A 140 4.00 11.24 6.76
CA PRO A 140 5.11 11.74 5.97
C PRO A 140 4.94 13.27 5.84
N PRO A 141 6.02 14.06 6.00
CA PRO A 141 5.93 15.50 5.91
C PRO A 141 5.11 15.88 4.67
N PRO A 142 4.13 16.79 4.79
CA PRO A 142 3.31 17.15 3.64
C PRO A 142 4.25 17.56 2.50
N ALA A 143 4.18 16.81 1.40
CA ALA A 143 5.01 17.10 0.24
C ALA A 143 4.83 18.59 -0.12
N PRO A 144 5.90 19.32 -0.45
CA PRO A 144 5.79 20.73 -0.82
C PRO A 144 4.73 20.87 -1.91
N LYS A 145 3.69 21.69 -1.67
CA LYS A 145 2.65 21.94 -2.67
C LYS A 145 3.36 22.43 -3.94
N PRO A 146 3.27 21.71 -5.07
CA PRO A 146 3.92 22.14 -6.28
C PRO A 146 3.35 23.50 -6.72
N PRO A 147 4.15 24.35 -7.40
CA PRO A 147 3.67 25.64 -7.90
C PRO A 147 2.44 25.43 -8.80
N VAL A 148 1.37 26.17 -8.49
CA VAL A 148 0.02 25.99 -9.06
C VAL A 148 0.00 26.04 -10.58
N ASP A 149 0.88 26.82 -11.21
CA ASP A 149 0.92 26.98 -12.67
C ASP A 149 1.67 25.85 -13.40
N SER A 150 2.54 25.10 -12.71
CA SER A 150 3.35 24.05 -13.33
C SER A 150 2.62 22.72 -13.53
N CYS A 151 1.41 22.60 -12.96
CA CYS A 151 0.72 21.33 -12.79
C CYS A 151 -0.69 21.34 -13.39
N ARG A 152 -0.80 21.86 -14.61
CA ARG A 152 -2.03 21.74 -15.39
C ARG A 152 -2.04 20.40 -16.13
N ALA A 153 -3.17 19.69 -16.12
CA ALA A 153 -3.39 18.50 -16.93
C ALA A 153 -3.49 18.88 -18.41
N THR A 154 -2.36 18.84 -19.12
CA THR A 154 -2.26 19.20 -20.54
C THR A 154 -1.48 18.14 -21.32
N GLY A 155 -1.85 17.97 -22.59
CA GLY A 155 -1.23 16.98 -23.49
C GLY A 155 -1.72 15.55 -23.26
N THR A 156 -1.04 14.59 -23.91
CA THR A 156 -1.32 13.16 -23.75
C THR A 156 -0.84 12.67 -22.38
N PRO A 157 -1.65 11.91 -21.62
CA PRO A 157 -1.21 11.27 -20.40
C PRO A 157 0.00 10.37 -20.66
N ILE A 158 1.02 10.46 -19.81
CA ILE A 158 2.16 9.53 -19.85
C ILE A 158 1.74 8.14 -19.38
N PHE A 159 0.74 8.07 -18.51
CA PHE A 159 0.16 6.83 -18.00
C PHE A 159 -1.31 7.02 -17.67
N GLU A 160 -2.15 6.04 -18.00
CA GLU A 160 -3.57 6.07 -17.71
C GLU A 160 -4.06 4.68 -17.29
N ILE A 161 -4.87 4.66 -16.22
CA ILE A 161 -5.48 3.46 -15.65
C ILE A 161 -6.98 3.59 -15.80
N ARG A 162 -7.59 2.62 -16.46
CA ARG A 162 -9.04 2.54 -16.67
C ARG A 162 -9.58 1.31 -15.97
N LYS A 163 -10.27 1.51 -14.86
CA LYS A 163 -11.09 0.44 -14.28
C LYS A 163 -12.34 0.31 -15.15
N ARG A 164 -12.67 -0.92 -15.53
CA ARG A 164 -13.79 -1.27 -16.39
C ARG A 164 -14.58 -2.41 -15.75
N SER A 165 -15.86 -2.51 -16.11
CA SER A 165 -16.69 -3.63 -15.73
C SER A 165 -17.70 -3.95 -16.83
N GLU A 166 -17.90 -5.23 -17.09
CA GLU A 166 -18.98 -5.76 -17.93
C GLU A 166 -20.27 -5.99 -17.14
N ALA A 167 -20.16 -6.16 -15.82
CA ALA A 167 -21.28 -6.00 -14.91
C ALA A 167 -21.48 -4.50 -14.71
N LYS A 168 -22.71 -4.02 -14.49
CA LYS A 168 -23.00 -2.59 -14.26
C LYS A 168 -22.46 -2.12 -12.89
N GLU A 169 -21.14 -2.22 -12.70
CA GLU A 169 -20.41 -1.83 -11.50
C GLU A 169 -19.76 -0.45 -11.71
N PRO A 170 -19.49 0.30 -10.63
CA PRO A 170 -18.74 1.54 -10.72
C PRO A 170 -17.38 1.34 -11.39
N THR A 171 -17.04 2.26 -12.29
CA THR A 171 -15.76 2.28 -13.02
C THR A 171 -15.00 3.57 -12.74
N SER A 172 -13.77 3.69 -13.23
CA SER A 172 -13.02 4.93 -13.08
C SER A 172 -11.91 5.07 -14.11
N THR A 173 -11.46 6.30 -14.30
CA THR A 173 -10.26 6.62 -15.10
C THR A 173 -9.34 7.49 -14.27
N VAL A 174 -8.07 7.11 -14.19
CA VAL A 174 -6.98 7.90 -13.62
C VAL A 174 -6.00 8.21 -14.74
N ALA A 175 -5.66 9.47 -14.96
CA ALA A 175 -4.63 9.85 -15.93
C ALA A 175 -3.52 10.66 -15.25
N ILE A 176 -2.27 10.35 -15.60
CA ILE A 176 -1.07 11.04 -15.12
C ILE A 176 -0.43 11.74 -16.31
N TYR A 177 -0.20 13.04 -16.19
CA TYR A 177 0.35 13.88 -17.25
C TYR A 177 1.84 14.11 -17.06
N SER A 178 2.53 14.41 -18.17
CA SER A 178 3.95 14.74 -18.12
C SER A 178 4.21 15.92 -17.19
N THR A 179 3.30 16.88 -17.04
CA THR A 179 3.43 18.02 -16.12
C THR A 179 3.44 17.65 -14.64
N GLY A 180 3.08 16.41 -14.27
CA GLY A 180 2.87 15.99 -12.89
C GLY A 180 1.44 16.12 -12.40
N ALA A 181 0.57 16.72 -13.22
CA ALA A 181 -0.86 16.72 -12.97
C ALA A 181 -1.40 15.30 -13.05
N TRP A 182 -2.41 15.02 -12.23
CA TRP A 182 -3.22 13.83 -12.35
C TRP A 182 -4.70 14.19 -12.32
N THR A 183 -5.51 13.37 -12.97
CA THR A 183 -6.97 13.46 -12.95
C THR A 183 -7.55 12.13 -12.50
N PHE A 184 -8.67 12.18 -11.79
CA PHE A 184 -9.46 11.02 -11.41
C PHE A 184 -10.93 11.28 -11.69
N GLN A 185 -11.50 10.42 -12.53
CA GLN A 185 -12.89 10.48 -12.96
C GLN A 185 -13.59 9.19 -12.54
N PRO A 186 -14.36 9.18 -11.43
CA PRO A 186 -15.24 8.06 -11.11
C PRO A 186 -16.43 8.05 -12.08
N ILE A 187 -16.95 6.86 -12.36
CA ILE A 187 -18.16 6.61 -13.14
C ILE A 187 -19.03 5.67 -12.31
N ASP A 188 -20.28 6.06 -12.06
CA ASP A 188 -21.19 5.24 -11.27
C ASP A 188 -21.69 4.00 -12.04
N ALA A 189 -22.42 3.12 -11.35
CA ALA A 189 -23.02 1.92 -11.95
C ALA A 189 -24.01 2.20 -13.09
N SER A 190 -24.52 3.44 -13.20
CA SER A 190 -25.40 3.88 -14.29
C SER A 190 -24.63 4.42 -15.50
N GLY A 191 -23.30 4.44 -15.44
CA GLY A 191 -22.43 4.99 -16.47
C GLY A 191 -22.30 6.52 -16.40
N ARG A 192 -22.79 7.18 -15.35
CA ARG A 192 -22.67 8.64 -15.20
C ARG A 192 -21.33 8.99 -14.56
N ALA A 193 -20.63 9.94 -15.19
CA ALA A 193 -19.39 10.49 -14.65
C ALA A 193 -19.67 11.30 -13.37
N GLY A 194 -18.94 11.00 -12.29
CA GLY A 194 -18.93 11.79 -11.06
C GLY A 194 -18.10 13.07 -11.19
N ALA A 195 -17.77 13.71 -10.05
CA ALA A 195 -16.92 14.90 -10.07
C ALA A 195 -15.47 14.55 -10.45
N LEU A 196 -14.90 15.29 -11.40
CA LEU A 196 -13.48 15.20 -11.75
C LEU A 196 -12.64 15.71 -10.59
N THR A 197 -11.81 14.83 -10.03
CA THR A 197 -10.80 15.23 -9.04
C THR A 197 -9.47 15.44 -9.75
N THR A 198 -8.73 16.47 -9.35
CA THR A 198 -7.42 16.78 -9.91
C THR A 198 -6.42 17.05 -8.81
N GLY A 199 -5.14 16.86 -9.12
CA GLY A 199 -4.07 17.20 -8.21
C GLY A 199 -2.71 17.07 -8.88
N CYS A 200 -1.67 17.11 -8.04
CA CYS A 200 -0.30 17.22 -8.49
C CYS A 200 0.62 16.32 -7.70
N PHE A 201 1.48 15.59 -8.40
CA PHE A 201 2.62 14.94 -7.78
C PHE A 201 3.73 15.94 -7.50
N ASP A 202 4.48 15.70 -6.43
CA ASP A 202 5.78 16.35 -6.25
C ASP A 202 6.78 15.87 -7.33
N LYS A 203 7.83 16.67 -7.55
CA LYS A 203 8.84 16.40 -8.59
C LYS A 203 9.56 15.04 -8.41
N PRO A 204 9.98 14.63 -7.20
CA PRO A 204 10.57 13.31 -6.98
C PRO A 204 9.64 12.16 -7.38
N THR A 205 8.38 12.22 -6.96
CA THR A 205 7.37 11.19 -7.27
C THR A 205 7.11 11.13 -8.77
N LEU A 206 6.95 12.28 -9.42
CA LEU A 206 6.78 12.35 -10.88
C LEU A 206 8.00 11.78 -11.62
N ARG A 207 9.22 12.10 -11.20
CA ARG A 207 10.44 11.55 -11.81
C ARG A 207 10.47 10.03 -11.68
N SER A 208 10.11 9.53 -10.50
CA SER A 208 10.02 8.10 -10.21
C SER A 208 8.96 7.39 -11.06
N ILE A 209 7.80 8.02 -11.28
CA ILE A 209 6.74 7.52 -12.18
C ILE A 209 7.24 7.53 -13.62
N ARG A 210 7.82 8.64 -14.09
CA ARG A 210 8.32 8.74 -15.48
C ARG A 210 9.36 7.67 -15.78
N SER A 211 10.35 7.48 -14.91
CA SER A 211 11.35 6.41 -15.06
C SER A 211 10.69 5.03 -15.06
N ALA A 212 9.78 4.75 -14.13
CA ALA A 212 9.04 3.49 -14.15
C ALA A 212 8.25 3.29 -15.46
N VAL A 213 7.73 4.36 -16.06
CA VAL A 213 7.01 4.27 -17.33
C VAL A 213 7.95 4.08 -18.53
N THR A 214 9.06 4.82 -18.58
CA THR A 214 9.99 4.80 -19.72
C THR A 214 10.89 3.58 -19.73
N ASP A 215 11.27 3.08 -18.56
CA ASP A 215 12.24 1.99 -18.41
C ASP A 215 11.56 0.61 -18.50
N SER A 216 10.24 0.59 -18.53
CA SER A 216 9.40 -0.60 -18.66
C SER A 216 9.15 -0.96 -20.13
N PRO A 217 9.33 -2.23 -20.53
CA PRO A 217 9.17 -2.64 -21.92
C PRO A 217 7.71 -2.86 -22.32
N TRP A 218 6.79 -2.98 -21.36
CA TRP A 218 5.34 -3.17 -21.56
C TRP A 218 5.03 -4.39 -22.43
N THR A 219 5.83 -5.45 -22.27
CA THR A 219 5.69 -6.66 -23.07
C THR A 219 4.63 -7.56 -22.45
N VAL A 220 3.63 -7.89 -23.26
CA VAL A 220 2.57 -8.83 -22.88
C VAL A 220 2.87 -10.21 -23.45
N THR A 221 2.99 -11.20 -22.59
CA THR A 221 3.03 -12.61 -22.96
C THR A 221 1.65 -13.24 -22.79
N ARG A 222 1.36 -14.28 -23.56
CA ARG A 222 0.13 -15.05 -23.40
C ARG A 222 0.38 -16.25 -22.50
N ASN A 223 -0.52 -16.49 -21.56
CA ASN A 223 -0.54 -17.70 -20.76
C ASN A 223 -1.12 -18.84 -21.61
N GLU A 224 -0.41 -19.97 -21.69
CA GLU A 224 -0.89 -21.17 -22.41
C GLU A 224 -2.00 -21.89 -21.65
N ILE A 225 -2.04 -21.71 -20.32
CA ILE A 225 -3.06 -22.29 -19.45
C ILE A 225 -4.13 -21.23 -19.18
N VAL A 226 -5.31 -21.46 -19.74
CA VAL A 226 -6.48 -20.59 -19.54
C VAL A 226 -7.20 -21.03 -18.26
N CYS A 227 -7.31 -20.10 -17.31
CA CYS A 227 -8.15 -20.31 -16.13
C CYS A 227 -9.62 -20.00 -16.50
N MET A 228 -10.56 -20.86 -16.08
CA MET A 228 -12.00 -20.70 -16.40
C MET A 228 -12.71 -19.65 -15.54
N ALA A 229 -12.08 -19.15 -14.47
CA ALA A 229 -12.67 -18.10 -13.66
C ALA A 229 -12.55 -16.77 -14.41
N TYR A 230 -13.64 -16.01 -14.50
CA TYR A 230 -13.69 -14.77 -15.26
C TYR A 230 -14.25 -13.65 -14.39
N SER A 231 -13.52 -12.54 -14.26
CA SER A 231 -14.04 -11.34 -13.59
C SER A 231 -14.73 -10.41 -14.58
N ALA A 232 -15.97 -10.02 -14.26
CA ALA A 232 -16.66 -8.96 -15.01
C ALA A 232 -15.89 -7.63 -14.94
N SER A 233 -15.20 -7.38 -13.82
CA SER A 233 -14.35 -6.20 -13.60
C SER A 233 -12.89 -6.45 -13.98
N PHE A 234 -12.28 -5.47 -14.64
CA PHE A 234 -10.90 -5.53 -15.13
C PHE A 234 -10.28 -4.13 -15.17
N THR A 235 -8.96 -4.07 -15.37
CA THR A 235 -8.23 -2.80 -15.46
C THR A 235 -7.42 -2.75 -16.74
N GLU A 236 -7.63 -1.72 -17.54
CA GLU A 236 -6.82 -1.45 -18.72
C GLU A 236 -5.74 -0.41 -18.38
N TYR A 237 -4.55 -0.59 -18.96
CA TYR A 237 -3.40 0.29 -18.80
C TYR A 237 -2.98 0.86 -20.15
N TYR A 238 -2.77 2.17 -20.17
CA TYR A 238 -2.34 2.91 -21.34
C TYR A 238 -1.05 3.68 -21.02
N VAL A 239 -0.12 3.69 -21.96
CA VAL A 239 1.17 4.38 -21.87
C VAL A 239 1.28 5.36 -23.03
N ASN A 240 1.51 6.64 -22.73
CA ASN A 240 1.54 7.70 -23.75
C ASN A 240 0.31 7.69 -24.67
N GLY A 241 -0.88 7.39 -24.12
CA GLY A 241 -2.15 7.30 -24.85
C GLY A 241 -2.37 6.02 -25.65
N LYS A 242 -1.41 5.08 -25.67
CA LYS A 242 -1.54 3.79 -26.34
C LYS A 242 -1.93 2.69 -25.36
N TYR A 243 -2.88 1.83 -25.72
CA TYR A 243 -3.24 0.65 -24.94
C TYR A 243 -2.07 -0.34 -24.91
N GLU A 244 -1.67 -0.78 -23.71
CA GLU A 244 -0.57 -1.73 -23.55
C GLU A 244 -1.00 -3.04 -22.88
N TYR A 245 -1.89 -3.00 -21.88
CA TYR A 245 -2.20 -4.19 -21.07
C TYR A 245 -3.59 -4.16 -20.46
N THR A 246 -4.22 -5.33 -20.31
CA THR A 246 -5.40 -5.53 -19.47
C THR A 246 -5.09 -6.49 -18.33
N ALA A 247 -5.17 -6.00 -17.09
CA ALA A 247 -5.20 -6.86 -15.90
C ALA A 247 -6.61 -7.37 -15.67
N ARG A 248 -6.74 -8.69 -15.68
CA ARG A 248 -8.00 -9.38 -15.44
C ARG A 248 -7.77 -10.58 -14.54
N MET A 249 -8.76 -10.91 -13.71
CA MET A 249 -8.70 -12.17 -12.97
C MET A 249 -8.63 -13.30 -13.99
N CYS A 250 -7.58 -14.14 -13.89
CA CYS A 250 -7.37 -15.28 -14.78
C CYS A 250 -7.25 -14.91 -16.27
N GLY A 251 -6.77 -13.70 -16.61
CA GLY A 251 -6.57 -13.29 -17.99
C GLY A 251 -5.55 -14.14 -18.74
N GLU A 252 -5.75 -14.26 -20.06
CA GLU A 252 -4.79 -14.89 -20.99
C GLU A 252 -3.49 -14.12 -21.12
N GLN A 253 -3.43 -12.89 -20.59
CA GLN A 253 -2.29 -11.98 -20.73
C GLN A 253 -1.53 -11.86 -19.42
N ARG A 254 -0.20 -11.96 -19.51
CA ARG A 254 0.73 -11.65 -18.44
C ARG A 254 1.65 -10.52 -18.89
N LEU A 255 1.82 -9.54 -18.01
CA LEU A 255 2.78 -8.47 -18.21
C LEU A 255 4.17 -8.93 -17.76
N ASP A 256 5.23 -8.47 -18.42
CA ASP A 256 6.59 -8.72 -17.98
C ASP A 256 6.83 -8.18 -16.55
N ALA A 257 7.80 -8.77 -15.84
CA ALA A 257 8.04 -8.48 -14.43
C ALA A 257 8.40 -7.01 -14.18
N THR A 258 9.14 -6.37 -15.09
CA THR A 258 9.55 -4.97 -14.96
C THR A 258 8.34 -4.04 -15.09
N SER A 259 7.48 -4.25 -16.08
CA SER A 259 6.24 -3.49 -16.23
C SER A 259 5.21 -3.77 -15.13
N ALA A 260 5.14 -5.00 -14.61
CA ALA A 260 4.31 -5.29 -13.45
C ALA A 260 4.78 -4.51 -12.21
N ALA A 261 6.09 -4.47 -11.95
CA ALA A 261 6.66 -3.68 -10.86
C ALA A 261 6.43 -2.17 -11.04
N ALA A 262 6.47 -1.67 -12.28
CA ALA A 262 6.13 -0.28 -12.58
C ALA A 262 4.67 0.05 -12.22
N ILE A 263 3.72 -0.83 -12.55
CA ILE A 263 2.31 -0.67 -12.15
C ILE A 263 2.19 -0.59 -10.63
N THR A 264 2.79 -1.52 -9.88
CA THR A 264 2.75 -1.50 -8.41
C THR A 264 3.29 -0.18 -7.83
N LYS A 265 4.38 0.33 -8.39
CA LYS A 265 4.98 1.60 -7.98
C LYS A 265 4.07 2.80 -8.26
N ILE A 266 3.42 2.82 -9.42
CA ILE A 266 2.48 3.89 -9.83
C ILE A 266 1.22 3.84 -8.97
N ASP A 267 0.67 2.65 -8.72
CA ASP A 267 -0.49 2.46 -7.84
C ASP A 267 -0.19 2.93 -6.42
N ALA A 268 0.99 2.63 -5.89
CA ALA A 268 1.42 3.10 -4.57
C ALA A 268 1.56 4.63 -4.52
N ALA A 269 1.97 5.29 -5.61
CA ALA A 269 2.00 6.75 -5.68
C ALA A 269 0.59 7.35 -5.74
N LEU A 270 -0.30 6.75 -6.54
CA LEU A 270 -1.70 7.16 -6.66
C LEU A 270 -2.47 6.99 -5.35
N ALA A 271 -2.25 5.90 -4.62
CA ALA A 271 -2.90 5.64 -3.32
C ALA A 271 -2.64 6.74 -2.28
N LYS A 272 -1.55 7.52 -2.42
CA LYS A 272 -1.21 8.64 -1.52
C LYS A 272 -1.99 9.92 -1.83
N VAL A 273 -2.46 10.09 -3.07
CA VAL A 273 -3.06 11.34 -3.56
C VAL A 273 -4.54 11.21 -3.91
N LEU A 274 -5.00 10.00 -4.25
CA LEU A 274 -6.39 9.76 -4.57
C LEU A 274 -7.25 9.73 -3.30
N PRO A 275 -8.49 10.23 -3.36
CA PRO A 275 -9.42 10.11 -2.24
C PRO A 275 -9.64 8.64 -1.91
N LYS A 276 -9.63 8.31 -0.60
CA LYS A 276 -10.00 6.97 -0.14
C LYS A 276 -11.42 6.69 -0.63
N GLN A 277 -11.58 5.62 -1.41
CA GLN A 277 -12.91 5.22 -1.85
C GLN A 277 -13.69 4.73 -0.63
N THR A 278 -14.73 5.46 -0.26
CA THR A 278 -15.78 4.96 0.65
C THR A 278 -16.51 3.84 -0.08
N ARG A 279 -16.28 2.61 0.35
CA ARG A 279 -17.06 1.44 -0.08
C ARG A 279 -18.44 1.47 0.55
#